data_AF-A0A9D1KTJ8-F1
#
_entry.id   AF-A0A9D1KTJ8-F1
#
_cell.length_a   1.000
_cell.length_b   1.000
_cell.length_c   1.000
_cell.angle_alpha   90.00
_cell.angle_beta   90.00
_cell.angle_gamma   90.00
#
_symmetry.space_group_name_H-M   'P 1'
#
loop_
_entity.id
_entity.type
_entity.pdbx_description
1 polymer ?
#
loop_
_entity_poly.entity_id
_entity_poly.type
_entity_poly.pdbx_seq_one_letter_code
_entity_poly.pdbx_strand_id
1 'polypeptide(L)'
;MKKILRLQSALLKEIDKYEKLVPERSHFIDWERVHIVSCAKICYMLAEERGVDPILASAAGACHDYGRIITGKQEGHAEAGYLTVQEFLKRTKLFSDEEIKEIAIAVKNHSKKAEIGSPLEEIVKDADVLDFYQYGYDVARKEQQDRLEKLLGHKVAGLKFSEE
;
A
#
# COMPACT_ATOMS: atom_id res chain seq x y z
N MET A 1 8.50 12.50 15.31
CA MET A 1 7.23 12.56 14.54
C MET A 1 7.28 13.27 13.17
N LYS A 2 8.44 13.48 12.53
CA LYS A 2 8.51 14.01 11.14
C LYS A 2 8.85 12.95 10.06
N LYS A 3 9.12 11.69 10.44
CA LYS A 3 9.60 10.61 9.53
C LYS A 3 8.57 10.33 8.43
N ILE A 4 7.32 10.03 8.81
CA ILE A 4 6.21 9.74 7.87
C ILE A 4 5.87 10.92 6.99
N LEU A 5 5.73 12.13 7.55
CA LEU A 5 5.43 13.32 6.77
C LEU A 5 6.51 13.59 5.70
N ARG A 6 7.80 13.39 6.04
CA ARG A 6 8.91 13.53 5.09
C ARG A 6 8.86 12.45 4.00
N LEU A 7 8.52 11.21 4.36
CA LEU A 7 8.36 10.12 3.40
C LEU A 7 7.21 10.41 2.43
N GLN A 8 6.01 10.72 2.93
CA GLN A 8 4.85 11.05 2.10
C GLN A 8 5.11 12.28 1.22
N SER A 9 5.78 13.30 1.74
CA SER A 9 6.21 14.45 0.93
C SER A 9 7.18 14.06 -0.20
N ALA A 10 8.03 13.05 0.01
CA ALA A 10 8.91 12.53 -1.03
C ALA A 10 8.15 11.68 -2.06
N LEU A 11 7.17 10.88 -1.61
CA LEU A 11 6.30 10.10 -2.49
C LEU A 11 5.43 10.99 -3.38
N LEU A 12 4.86 12.07 -2.85
CA LEU A 12 4.10 13.04 -3.66
C LEU A 12 4.95 13.64 -4.80
N LYS A 13 6.25 13.88 -4.55
CA LYS A 13 7.17 14.32 -5.60
C LYS A 13 7.47 13.25 -6.64
N GLU A 14 7.53 11.98 -6.22
CA GLU A 14 7.64 10.86 -7.17
C GLU A 14 6.37 10.74 -8.02
N ILE A 15 5.19 10.89 -7.41
CA ILE A 15 3.92 10.96 -8.12
C ILE A 15 3.92 12.08 -9.17
N ASP A 16 4.27 13.31 -8.80
CA ASP A 16 4.33 14.46 -9.73
C ASP A 16 5.33 14.27 -10.88
N LYS A 17 6.43 13.55 -10.60
CA LYS A 17 7.43 13.18 -11.60
C LYS A 17 6.85 12.16 -12.57
N TYR A 18 6.30 11.06 -12.06
CA TYR A 18 5.84 9.96 -12.91
C TYR A 18 4.50 10.23 -13.60
N GLU A 19 3.68 11.16 -13.10
CA GLU A 19 2.54 11.71 -13.84
C GLU A 19 2.94 12.25 -15.22
N LYS A 20 4.10 12.89 -15.31
CA LYS A 20 4.61 13.46 -16.57
C LYS A 20 5.28 12.42 -17.46
N LEU A 21 5.90 11.40 -16.85
CA LEU A 21 6.67 10.38 -17.56
C LEU A 21 5.82 9.20 -18.04
N VAL A 22 4.68 8.95 -17.37
CA VAL A 22 3.81 7.80 -17.60
C VAL A 22 2.37 8.31 -17.79
N PRO A 23 2.03 8.79 -18.99
CA PRO A 23 0.72 9.40 -19.25
C PRO A 23 -0.42 8.35 -19.32
N GLU A 24 -0.12 7.13 -19.75
CA GLU A 24 -1.09 6.02 -19.79
C GLU A 24 -1.05 5.23 -18.48
N ARG A 25 -2.18 5.12 -17.80
CA ARG A 25 -2.25 4.55 -16.45
C ARG A 25 -3.52 3.74 -16.25
N SER A 26 -3.42 2.65 -15.49
CA SER A 26 -4.56 1.82 -15.07
C SER A 26 -5.49 2.55 -14.09
N HIS A 27 -4.93 3.46 -13.28
CA HIS A 27 -5.68 4.29 -12.34
C HIS A 27 -5.35 5.77 -12.57
N PHE A 28 -6.35 6.64 -12.34
CA PHE A 28 -6.13 8.08 -12.38
C PHE A 28 -5.14 8.49 -11.28
N ILE A 29 -4.24 9.43 -11.55
CA ILE A 29 -3.10 9.68 -10.65
C ILE A 29 -3.47 10.25 -9.28
N ASP A 30 -4.59 10.98 -9.18
CA ASP A 30 -5.06 11.47 -7.87
C ASP A 30 -5.46 10.33 -6.93
N TRP A 31 -5.79 9.14 -7.46
CA TRP A 31 -6.01 7.93 -6.68
C TRP A 31 -4.77 7.58 -5.88
N GLU A 32 -3.59 7.57 -6.53
CA GLU A 32 -2.33 7.28 -5.84
C GLU A 32 -2.09 8.29 -4.71
N ARG A 33 -2.39 9.57 -4.93
CA ARG A 33 -2.17 10.63 -3.92
C ARG A 33 -2.99 10.40 -2.68
N VAL A 34 -4.28 10.09 -2.83
CA VAL A 34 -5.16 9.87 -1.67
C VAL A 34 -4.88 8.53 -1.01
N HIS A 35 -4.73 7.47 -1.81
CA HIS A 35 -4.57 6.10 -1.34
C HIS A 35 -3.29 5.90 -0.53
N ILE A 36 -2.13 6.42 -0.98
CA ILE A 36 -0.90 6.30 -0.18
C ILE A 36 -0.99 7.01 1.17
N VAL A 37 -1.80 8.09 1.26
CA VAL A 37 -1.91 8.87 2.48
C VAL A 37 -2.87 8.19 3.46
N SER A 38 -4.04 7.77 2.99
CA SER A 38 -5.05 7.12 3.82
C SER A 38 -4.62 5.70 4.23
N CYS A 39 -4.07 4.90 3.31
CA CYS A 39 -3.56 3.56 3.62
C CYS A 39 -2.43 3.60 4.66
N ALA A 40 -1.54 4.62 4.59
CA ALA A 40 -0.51 4.84 5.60
C ALA A 40 -1.07 5.17 7.00
N LYS A 41 -2.24 5.84 7.07
CA LYS A 41 -2.92 6.13 8.35
C LYS A 41 -3.61 4.91 8.91
N ILE A 42 -4.27 4.12 8.06
CA ILE A 42 -4.87 2.85 8.46
C ILE A 42 -3.79 1.89 8.98
N CYS A 43 -2.68 1.76 8.27
CA CYS A 43 -1.54 0.95 8.70
C CYS A 43 -1.01 1.38 10.08
N TYR A 44 -0.91 2.69 10.34
CA TYR A 44 -0.50 3.21 11.64
C TYR A 44 -1.44 2.73 12.75
N MET A 45 -2.76 2.86 12.55
CA MET A 45 -3.75 2.49 13.56
C MET A 45 -3.79 0.98 13.80
N LEU A 46 -3.75 0.17 12.73
CA LEU A 46 -3.70 -1.29 12.84
C LEU A 46 -2.42 -1.77 13.53
N ALA A 47 -1.29 -1.09 13.32
CA ALA A 47 -0.03 -1.43 13.97
C ALA A 47 -0.06 -1.16 15.47
N GLU A 48 -0.63 -0.02 15.90
CA GLU A 48 -0.86 0.29 17.32
C GLU A 48 -1.72 -0.80 17.99
N GLU A 49 -2.80 -1.23 17.32
CA GLU A 49 -3.68 -2.29 17.83
C GLU A 49 -2.98 -3.65 17.93
N ARG A 50 -2.11 -3.98 16.95
CA ARG A 50 -1.50 -5.30 16.80
C ARG A 50 -0.09 -5.42 17.40
N GLY A 51 0.42 -4.37 18.03
CA GLY A 51 1.76 -4.35 18.64
C GLY A 51 2.91 -4.42 17.63
N VAL A 52 2.72 -3.84 16.43
CA VAL A 52 3.75 -3.69 15.39
C VAL A 52 4.23 -2.24 15.36
N ASP A 53 5.47 -1.97 14.93
CA ASP A 53 5.98 -0.58 14.83
C ASP A 53 5.07 0.28 13.91
N PRO A 54 4.38 1.30 14.46
CA PRO A 54 3.43 2.10 13.68
C PRO A 54 4.07 2.96 12.61
N ILE A 55 5.33 3.37 12.80
CA ILE A 55 6.08 4.15 11.82
C ILE A 55 6.53 3.24 10.66
N LEU A 56 6.97 2.02 10.96
CA LEU A 56 7.33 1.06 9.92
C LEU A 56 6.10 0.64 9.10
N ALA A 57 4.98 0.33 9.77
CA ALA A 57 3.73 0.00 9.12
C ALA A 57 3.18 1.14 8.25
N SER A 58 3.17 2.37 8.78
CA SER A 58 2.74 3.54 8.02
C SER A 58 3.62 3.79 6.80
N ALA A 59 4.94 3.55 6.91
CA ALA A 59 5.86 3.66 5.78
C ALA A 59 5.59 2.58 4.71
N ALA A 60 5.37 1.33 5.13
CA ALA A 60 5.04 0.24 4.22
C ALA A 60 3.72 0.49 3.48
N GLY A 61 2.66 0.91 4.20
CA GLY A 61 1.39 1.31 3.60
C GLY A 61 1.51 2.48 2.65
N ALA A 62 2.33 3.49 2.95
CA ALA A 62 2.57 4.60 2.03
C ALA A 62 3.28 4.18 0.73
N CYS A 63 4.07 3.11 0.77
CA CYS A 63 4.92 2.70 -0.35
C CYS A 63 4.35 1.52 -1.14
N HIS A 64 3.31 0.84 -0.67
CA HIS A 64 2.93 -0.48 -1.17
C HIS A 64 2.64 -0.51 -2.69
N ASP A 65 2.11 0.58 -3.23
CA ASP A 65 1.82 0.75 -4.66
C ASP A 65 2.90 1.49 -5.46
N TYR A 66 4.13 1.57 -4.93
CA TYR A 66 5.22 2.29 -5.61
C TYR A 66 5.48 1.80 -7.04
N GLY A 67 5.31 0.50 -7.31
CA GLY A 67 5.39 -0.04 -8.67
C GLY A 67 4.35 0.54 -9.62
N ARG A 68 3.12 0.79 -9.15
CA ARG A 68 2.06 1.42 -9.95
C ARG A 68 2.35 2.91 -10.19
N ILE A 69 2.91 3.60 -9.20
CA ILE A 69 3.37 4.98 -9.35
C ILE A 69 4.36 5.10 -10.51
N ILE A 70 5.36 4.21 -10.60
CA ILE A 70 6.44 4.34 -11.59
C ILE A 70 6.15 3.69 -12.94
N THR A 71 5.25 2.72 -13.02
CA THR A 71 4.93 2.00 -14.26
C THR A 71 3.59 2.38 -14.86
N GLY A 72 2.68 2.96 -14.07
CA GLY A 72 1.30 3.23 -14.45
C GLY A 72 0.41 1.98 -14.52
N LYS A 73 0.93 0.77 -14.28
CA LYS A 73 0.19 -0.49 -14.50
C LYS A 73 -0.30 -1.08 -13.18
N GLN A 74 -1.54 -1.58 -13.18
CA GLN A 74 -2.08 -2.36 -12.07
C GLN A 74 -1.55 -3.81 -12.08
N GLU A 75 -1.39 -4.44 -13.24
CA GLU A 75 -0.84 -5.79 -13.31
C GLU A 75 0.66 -5.79 -12.96
N GLY A 76 1.07 -6.68 -12.03
CA GLY A 76 2.47 -6.85 -11.64
C GLY A 76 3.10 -5.69 -10.85
N HIS A 77 2.30 -4.74 -10.35
CA HIS A 77 2.80 -3.56 -9.64
C HIS A 77 3.55 -3.90 -8.35
N ALA A 78 3.12 -4.92 -7.61
CA ALA A 78 3.76 -5.33 -6.37
C ALA A 78 5.22 -5.79 -6.62
N GLU A 79 5.43 -6.65 -7.61
CA GLU A 79 6.75 -7.12 -8.02
C GLU A 79 7.62 -5.98 -8.57
N ALA A 80 7.05 -5.11 -9.42
CA ALA A 80 7.75 -3.96 -9.99
C ALA A 80 8.20 -2.95 -8.91
N GLY A 81 7.48 -2.87 -7.80
CA GLY A 81 7.81 -2.02 -6.66
C GLY A 81 9.00 -2.50 -5.85
N TYR A 82 9.35 -3.79 -5.87
CA TYR A 82 10.29 -4.38 -4.89
C TYR A 82 11.69 -3.76 -4.89
N LEU A 83 12.36 -3.67 -6.04
CA LEU A 83 13.71 -3.12 -6.12
C LEU A 83 13.68 -1.58 -6.09
N THR A 84 12.71 -1.00 -6.79
CA THR A 84 12.61 0.45 -7.02
C THR A 84 12.23 1.20 -5.74
N VAL A 85 11.41 0.62 -4.87
CA VAL A 85 11.10 1.20 -3.56
C VAL A 85 12.32 1.22 -2.64
N GLN A 86 13.20 0.22 -2.71
CA GLN A 86 14.44 0.20 -1.91
C GLN A 86 15.36 1.34 -2.32
N GLU A 87 15.55 1.54 -3.63
CA GLU A 87 16.32 2.66 -4.16
C GLU A 87 15.73 4.00 -3.73
N PHE A 88 14.40 4.15 -3.80
CA PHE A 88 13.71 5.33 -3.33
C PHE A 88 13.95 5.59 -1.84
N LEU A 89 13.71 4.60 -0.98
CA LEU A 89 13.86 4.76 0.47
C LEU A 89 15.31 5.07 0.86
N LYS A 90 16.31 4.46 0.20
CA LYS A 90 17.73 4.80 0.40
C LYS A 90 18.01 6.28 0.11
N ARG A 91 17.42 6.84 -0.96
CA ARG A 91 17.56 8.28 -1.28
C ARG A 91 16.97 9.18 -0.20
N THR A 92 15.92 8.75 0.50
CA THR A 92 15.30 9.55 1.57
C THR A 92 16.17 9.68 2.81
N LYS A 93 17.08 8.71 3.05
CA LYS A 93 17.90 8.59 4.28
C LYS A 93 17.05 8.59 5.56
N LEU A 94 15.80 8.14 5.47
CA LEU A 94 14.90 8.08 6.61
C LEU A 94 15.02 6.75 7.35
N PHE A 95 15.30 5.65 6.66
CA PHE A 95 15.22 4.29 7.19
C PHE A 95 16.57 3.59 7.15
N SER A 96 16.77 2.62 8.05
CA SER A 96 17.91 1.69 8.03
C SER A 96 17.77 0.69 6.88
N ASP A 97 18.86 0.00 6.51
CA ASP A 97 18.80 -1.01 5.46
C ASP A 97 17.85 -2.18 5.78
N GLU A 98 17.73 -2.56 7.07
CA GLU A 98 16.78 -3.60 7.48
C GLU A 98 15.33 -3.10 7.39
N GLU A 99 15.03 -1.89 7.88
CA GLU A 99 13.69 -1.29 7.74
C GLU A 99 13.29 -1.17 6.26
N ILE A 100 14.24 -0.82 5.39
CA ILE A 100 14.02 -0.73 3.93
C ILE A 100 13.68 -2.10 3.34
N LYS A 101 14.38 -3.14 3.76
CA LYS A 101 14.14 -4.51 3.31
C LYS A 101 12.77 -5.01 3.78
N GLU A 102 12.39 -4.75 5.03
CA GLU A 102 11.07 -5.10 5.57
C GLU A 102 9.94 -4.40 4.78
N ILE A 103 10.07 -3.08 4.55
CA ILE A 103 9.11 -2.32 3.73
C ILE A 103 9.04 -2.88 2.31
N ALA A 104 10.17 -3.19 1.68
CA ALA A 104 10.19 -3.71 0.33
C ALA A 104 9.54 -5.09 0.21
N ILE A 105 9.74 -5.96 1.20
CA ILE A 105 9.05 -7.26 1.26
C ILE A 105 7.54 -7.06 1.37
N ALA A 106 7.10 -6.14 2.24
CA ALA A 106 5.68 -5.79 2.36
C ALA A 106 5.10 -5.26 1.04
N VAL A 107 5.81 -4.36 0.36
CA VAL A 107 5.47 -3.85 -0.98
C VAL A 107 5.35 -4.99 -1.99
N LYS A 108 6.30 -5.93 -2.02
CA LYS A 108 6.28 -7.04 -2.97
C LYS A 108 5.11 -8.01 -2.73
N ASN A 109 4.73 -8.24 -1.48
CA ASN A 109 3.80 -9.29 -1.12
C ASN A 109 2.38 -8.79 -0.82
N HIS A 110 2.12 -7.48 -0.78
CA HIS A 110 0.79 -6.94 -0.42
C HIS A 110 -0.35 -7.40 -1.36
N SER A 111 -0.04 -7.74 -2.62
CA SER A 111 -1.01 -8.28 -3.57
C SER A 111 -1.35 -9.76 -3.34
N LYS A 112 -0.48 -10.50 -2.62
CA LYS A 112 -0.63 -11.92 -2.27
C LYS A 112 -1.50 -12.11 -1.04
N LYS A 113 -2.76 -11.73 -1.16
CA LYS A 113 -3.70 -11.64 -0.03
C LYS A 113 -4.15 -13.01 0.51
N ALA A 114 -4.01 -14.07 -0.27
CA ALA A 114 -4.24 -15.45 0.16
C ALA A 114 -3.08 -16.06 0.97
N GLU A 115 -1.87 -15.50 0.84
CA GLU A 115 -0.69 -15.96 1.58
C GLU A 115 -0.58 -15.24 2.92
N ILE A 116 -0.11 -15.94 3.96
CA ILE A 116 0.23 -15.35 5.26
C ILE A 116 1.69 -14.88 5.22
N GLY A 117 1.91 -13.60 5.47
CA GLY A 117 3.24 -13.00 5.58
C GLY A 117 3.61 -12.65 7.02
N SER A 118 4.62 -11.77 7.17
CA SER A 118 4.98 -11.15 8.44
C SER A 118 3.84 -10.27 9.01
N PRO A 119 3.89 -9.91 10.30
CA PRO A 119 2.91 -8.98 10.88
C PRO A 119 2.80 -7.65 10.12
N LEU A 120 3.91 -7.13 9.58
CA LEU A 120 3.94 -5.92 8.75
C LEU A 120 3.19 -6.13 7.43
N GLU A 121 3.43 -7.24 6.74
CA GLU A 121 2.74 -7.60 5.49
C GLU A 121 1.23 -7.71 5.70
N GLU A 122 0.81 -8.36 6.78
CA GLU A 122 -0.62 -8.56 7.07
C GLU A 122 -1.32 -7.23 7.37
N ILE A 123 -0.65 -6.28 8.03
CA ILE A 123 -1.19 -4.93 8.22
C ILE A 123 -1.37 -4.21 6.88
N VAL A 124 -0.39 -4.28 5.97
CA VAL A 124 -0.49 -3.61 4.67
C VAL A 124 -1.60 -4.22 3.82
N LYS A 125 -1.71 -5.55 3.78
CA LYS A 125 -2.78 -6.25 3.04
C LYS A 125 -4.18 -5.85 3.53
N ASP A 126 -4.34 -5.77 4.85
CA ASP A 126 -5.60 -5.42 5.48
C ASP A 126 -5.95 -3.94 5.28
N ALA A 127 -4.96 -3.05 5.40
CA ALA A 127 -5.13 -1.61 5.20
C ALA A 127 -5.52 -1.28 3.75
N ASP A 128 -4.85 -1.90 2.77
CA ASP A 128 -5.13 -1.73 1.35
C ASP A 128 -6.61 -2.07 1.03
N VAL A 129 -7.09 -3.24 1.48
CA VAL A 129 -8.47 -3.66 1.27
C VAL A 129 -9.48 -2.74 1.96
N LEU A 130 -9.21 -2.35 3.22
CA LEU A 130 -10.10 -1.47 3.96
C LEU A 130 -10.20 -0.09 3.32
N ASP A 131 -9.08 0.47 2.87
CA ASP A 131 -9.04 1.77 2.20
C ASP A 131 -9.82 1.73 0.89
N PHE A 132 -9.58 0.71 0.06
CA PHE A 132 -10.29 0.50 -1.20
C PHE A 132 -11.82 0.47 -0.98
N TYR A 133 -12.26 -0.31 0.01
CA TYR A 133 -13.68 -0.39 0.40
C TYR A 133 -14.24 0.96 0.89
N GLN A 134 -13.49 1.72 1.68
CA GLN A 134 -13.93 3.01 2.22
C GLN A 134 -14.14 4.09 1.14
N TYR A 135 -13.46 3.98 0.00
CA TYR A 135 -13.73 4.81 -1.18
C TYR A 135 -14.88 4.30 -2.05
N GLY A 136 -15.56 3.22 -1.64
CA GLY A 136 -16.73 2.66 -2.33
C GLY A 136 -16.38 1.72 -3.47
N TYR A 137 -15.13 1.25 -3.55
CA TYR A 137 -14.77 0.22 -4.52
C TYR A 137 -15.22 -1.17 -4.06
N ASP A 138 -15.62 -1.99 -5.03
CA ASP A 138 -15.86 -3.40 -4.82
C ASP A 138 -14.54 -4.17 -4.61
N VAL A 139 -14.62 -5.31 -3.91
CA VAL A 139 -13.50 -6.25 -3.79
C VAL A 139 -13.57 -7.30 -4.89
N ALA A 140 -12.48 -7.43 -5.65
CA ALA A 140 -12.42 -8.29 -6.82
C ALA A 140 -12.26 -9.78 -6.48
N ARG A 141 -11.71 -10.11 -5.30
CA ARG A 141 -11.28 -11.47 -4.96
C ARG A 141 -11.81 -11.92 -3.60
N LYS A 142 -12.05 -13.22 -3.44
CA LYS A 142 -12.62 -13.79 -2.21
C LYS A 142 -11.74 -13.53 -0.98
N GLU A 143 -10.42 -13.65 -1.12
CA GLU A 143 -9.48 -13.38 -0.04
C GLU A 143 -9.46 -11.91 0.41
N GLN A 144 -9.81 -10.96 -0.47
CA GLN A 144 -10.01 -9.56 -0.09
C GLN A 144 -11.27 -9.42 0.75
N GLN A 145 -12.39 -10.01 0.32
CA GLN A 145 -13.64 -9.99 1.07
C GLN A 145 -13.47 -10.62 2.46
N ASP A 146 -12.84 -11.78 2.55
CA ASP A 146 -12.64 -12.48 3.83
C ASP A 146 -11.80 -11.65 4.82
N ARG A 147 -10.77 -10.93 4.33
CA ARG A 147 -10.00 -9.98 5.13
C ARG A 147 -10.85 -8.80 5.60
N LEU A 148 -11.60 -8.19 4.68
CA LEU A 148 -12.46 -7.04 4.99
C LEU A 148 -13.51 -7.39 6.05
N GLU A 149 -14.23 -8.48 5.88
CA GLU A 149 -15.28 -8.90 6.81
C GLU A 149 -14.71 -9.26 8.19
N LYS A 150 -13.51 -9.85 8.22
CA LYS A 150 -12.79 -10.11 9.47
C LYS A 150 -12.43 -8.81 10.18
N LEU A 151 -11.94 -7.80 9.46
CA LEU A 151 -11.62 -6.48 10.02
C LEU A 151 -12.87 -5.76 10.55
N LEU A 152 -13.97 -5.83 9.81
CA LEU A 152 -15.21 -5.14 10.16
C LEU A 152 -16.06 -5.87 11.21
N GLY A 153 -15.77 -7.14 11.48
CA GLY A 153 -16.54 -7.97 12.40
C GLY A 153 -17.96 -8.32 11.91
N HIS A 154 -18.27 -8.07 10.64
CA HIS A 154 -19.56 -8.37 10.02
C HIS A 154 -19.43 -8.62 8.51
N LYS A 155 -20.45 -9.24 7.93
CA LYS A 155 -20.53 -9.51 6.49
C LYS A 155 -20.83 -8.24 5.70
N VAL A 156 -20.16 -8.05 4.57
CA VAL A 156 -20.42 -6.93 3.67
C VAL A 156 -21.26 -7.43 2.49
N ALA A 157 -22.53 -7.00 2.43
CA ALA A 157 -23.44 -7.36 1.34
C ALA A 157 -23.20 -6.46 0.12
N GLY A 158 -23.39 -7.03 -1.08
CA GLY A 158 -23.44 -6.25 -2.32
C GLY A 158 -22.10 -6.01 -3.03
N LEU A 159 -21.00 -6.56 -2.53
CA LEU A 159 -19.72 -6.54 -3.24
C LEU A 159 -19.84 -7.39 -4.51
N LYS A 160 -19.68 -6.76 -5.68
CA LYS A 160 -19.58 -7.47 -6.96
C LYS A 160 -18.12 -7.81 -7.22
N PHE A 161 -17.82 -9.05 -7.56
CA PHE A 161 -16.49 -9.34 -8.10
C PHE A 161 -16.36 -8.56 -9.41
N SER A 162 -15.39 -7.64 -9.50
CA SER A 162 -15.07 -7.01 -10.78
C SER A 162 -14.64 -8.13 -11.73
N GLU A 163 -15.44 -8.39 -12.76
CA GLU A 163 -15.03 -9.27 -13.85
C GLU A 163 -13.78 -8.66 -14.50
N GLU A 164 -12.74 -9.48 -14.68
CA GLU A 164 -11.46 -9.12 -15.32
C GLU A 164 -11.65 -8.54 -16.73
#